data_AF-A0A7R9TPP3-F1
#
_entry.id   AF-A0A7R9TPP3-F1
#
_cell.length_a   1.000
_cell.length_b   1.000
_cell.length_c   1.000
_cell.angle_alpha   90.00
_cell.angle_beta   90.00
_cell.angle_gamma   90.00
#
_symmetry.space_group_name_H-M   'P 1'
#
loop_
_entity.id
_entity.type
_entity.pdbx_description
1 polymer ?
#
loop_
_entity_poly.entity_id
_entity_poly.type
_entity_poly.pdbx_seq_one_letter_code
_entity_poly.pdbx_strand_id
1 'polypeptide(L)'
;TPTPTRRRATTTRRATRTRAAADPMAVEDGTIDLVVSTEAAKKTLQFDKVTVNEAEGPVIFVTGVAIGSEAEAAGVTPGQRLVAVSDPINDGELWFLDGSERLAFVLDAIRSAQNRPETTIIVETEVSITKELVDRARGVDTEEEARAAAAKA
;
A
#
# COMPACT_ATOMS: atom_id res chain seq x y z
N THR A 1 -47.55 12.67 51.76
CA THR A 1 -46.12 13.00 51.58
C THR A 1 -45.56 12.19 50.43
N PRO A 2 -45.39 12.77 49.22
CA PRO A 2 -44.80 12.07 48.09
C PRO A 2 -43.40 12.61 47.66
N THR A 3 -42.57 11.69 47.15
CA THR A 3 -41.39 11.89 46.25
C THR A 3 -40.07 12.25 46.96
N PRO A 4 -38.89 11.66 46.60
CA PRO A 4 -38.31 11.75 45.26
C PRO A 4 -37.87 10.44 44.56
N THR A 5 -38.30 10.39 43.30
CA THR A 5 -37.75 9.76 42.10
C THR A 5 -36.23 9.52 42.11
N ARG A 6 -35.80 8.26 42.02
CA ARG A 6 -34.39 7.91 41.77
C ARG A 6 -34.18 7.60 40.29
N ARG A 7 -33.80 8.62 39.52
CA ARG A 7 -33.27 8.48 38.16
C ARG A 7 -32.01 7.60 38.19
N ARG A 8 -32.02 6.46 37.51
CA ARG A 8 -30.79 5.71 37.19
C ARG A 8 -30.10 6.41 36.02
N ALA A 9 -28.98 7.06 36.31
CA ALA A 9 -28.09 7.60 35.29
C ALA A 9 -27.37 6.45 34.58
N THR A 10 -27.57 6.35 33.27
CA THR A 10 -26.79 5.55 32.33
C THR A 10 -25.35 6.08 32.34
N THR A 11 -24.44 5.34 32.97
CA THR A 11 -23.01 5.67 32.89
C THR A 11 -22.49 5.13 31.56
N THR A 12 -22.50 5.98 30.55
CA THR A 12 -21.77 5.79 29.29
C THR A 12 -20.29 5.69 29.65
N ARG A 13 -19.72 4.48 29.59
CA ARG A 13 -18.26 4.30 29.58
C ARG A 13 -17.75 4.95 28.30
N ARG A 14 -17.33 6.20 28.42
CA ARG A 14 -16.53 6.92 27.43
C ARG A 14 -15.22 6.15 27.31
N ALA A 15 -15.14 5.25 26.32
CA ALA A 15 -13.87 4.69 25.90
C ALA A 15 -13.01 5.86 25.42
N THR A 16 -12.13 6.32 26.30
CA THR A 16 -10.93 7.02 25.89
C THR A 16 -10.20 6.08 24.95
N ARG A 17 -10.36 6.30 23.63
CA ARG A 17 -9.39 5.85 22.63
C ARG A 17 -8.08 6.50 23.02
N THR A 18 -7.33 5.80 23.86
CA THR A 18 -5.89 5.97 23.94
C THR A 18 -5.41 5.76 22.53
N ARG A 19 -4.91 6.84 21.92
CA ARG A 19 -4.11 6.83 20.71
C ARG A 19 -3.08 5.72 20.89
N ALA A 20 -3.35 4.55 20.31
CA ALA A 20 -2.35 3.52 20.15
C ALA A 20 -1.36 4.14 19.17
N ALA A 21 -0.31 4.73 19.75
CA ALA A 21 0.95 4.89 19.05
C ALA A 21 1.24 3.51 18.47
N ALA A 22 1.21 3.41 17.14
CA ALA A 22 1.70 2.25 16.45
C ALA A 22 3.09 1.96 17.01
N ASP A 23 3.24 0.80 17.64
CA ASP A 23 4.50 0.26 18.09
C ASP A 23 5.51 0.34 16.93
N PRO A 24 6.62 1.09 17.02
CA PRO A 24 7.60 1.16 15.96
C PRO A 24 8.56 -0.06 15.95
N MET A 25 8.13 -1.24 16.42
CA MET A 25 9.03 -2.39 16.62
C MET A 25 8.41 -3.77 16.34
N ALA A 26 7.49 -3.89 15.38
CA ALA A 26 7.20 -5.18 14.75
C ALA A 26 8.02 -5.34 13.46
N VAL A 27 9.36 -5.36 13.58
CA VAL A 27 10.24 -5.96 12.56
C VAL A 27 10.24 -7.48 12.80
N GLU A 28 9.10 -8.11 12.59
CA GLU A 28 9.00 -9.55 12.41
C GLU A 28 8.39 -9.74 11.01
N ASP A 29 9.06 -10.52 10.15
CA ASP A 29 8.64 -10.88 8.80
C ASP A 29 8.81 -9.84 7.68
N GLY A 30 10.06 -9.49 7.33
CA GLY A 30 10.42 -9.14 5.94
C GLY A 30 9.62 -8.04 5.23
N THR A 31 8.87 -7.17 5.92
CA THR A 31 8.06 -6.09 5.34
C THR A 31 8.41 -4.71 5.92
N ILE A 32 8.17 -3.66 5.13
CA ILE A 32 8.39 -2.25 5.46
C ILE A 32 7.03 -1.59 5.62
N ASP A 33 6.78 -1.06 6.83
CA ASP A 33 5.57 -0.33 7.16
C ASP A 33 5.78 1.16 6.91
N LEU A 34 5.22 1.66 5.81
CA LEU A 34 5.29 3.07 5.43
C LEU A 34 4.02 3.80 5.87
N VAL A 35 4.15 4.71 6.84
CA VAL A 35 3.09 5.66 7.21
C VAL A 35 3.43 7.02 6.62
N VAL A 36 2.64 7.47 5.65
CA VAL A 36 2.87 8.73 4.94
C VAL A 36 1.57 9.52 4.79
N SER A 37 1.69 10.82 4.57
CA SER A 37 0.52 11.61 4.21
C SER A 37 -0.07 11.14 2.88
N THR A 38 -1.39 11.12 2.76
CA THR A 38 -2.06 10.66 1.53
C THR A 38 -1.60 11.45 0.30
N GLU A 39 -1.41 12.76 0.44
CA GLU A 39 -0.92 13.62 -0.63
C GLU A 39 0.52 13.32 -1.03
N ALA A 40 1.38 12.94 -0.09
CA ALA A 40 2.73 12.47 -0.38
C ALA A 40 2.68 11.12 -1.10
N ALA A 41 1.91 10.14 -0.60
CA ALA A 41 1.78 8.83 -1.24
C ALA A 41 1.39 8.94 -2.72
N LYS A 42 0.40 9.79 -3.03
CA LYS A 42 -0.08 10.01 -4.41
C LYS A 42 0.96 10.60 -5.36
N LYS A 43 1.91 11.40 -4.85
CA LYS A 43 2.92 12.08 -5.66
C LYS A 43 4.25 11.34 -5.71
N THR A 44 4.53 10.53 -4.69
CA THR A 44 5.85 9.95 -4.46
C THR A 44 5.93 8.47 -4.83
N LEU A 45 4.80 7.77 -4.89
CA LEU A 45 4.76 6.34 -5.20
C LEU A 45 4.00 6.05 -6.49
N GLN A 46 4.57 5.17 -7.29
CA GLN A 46 3.94 4.57 -8.45
C GLN A 46 3.86 3.06 -8.29
N PHE A 47 2.73 2.50 -8.71
CA PHE A 47 2.45 1.08 -8.61
C PHE A 47 2.00 0.54 -9.96
N ASP A 48 2.35 -0.71 -10.22
CA ASP A 48 1.90 -1.45 -11.39
C ASP A 48 1.57 -2.89 -11.01
N LYS A 49 0.99 -3.64 -11.95
CA LYS A 49 0.53 -5.00 -11.71
C LYS A 49 1.08 -5.93 -12.77
N VAL A 50 1.71 -7.00 -12.32
CA VAL A 50 2.31 -8.01 -13.18
C VAL A 50 1.94 -9.40 -12.69
N THR A 51 1.69 -10.31 -13.62
CA THR A 51 1.54 -11.73 -13.31
C THR A 51 2.89 -12.38 -13.56
N VAL A 52 3.67 -12.64 -12.51
CA VAL A 52 5.00 -13.28 -12.63
C VAL A 52 4.86 -14.78 -12.92
N ASN A 53 3.89 -15.42 -12.28
CA ASN A 53 3.62 -16.85 -12.42
C ASN A 53 2.11 -17.09 -12.40
N GLU A 54 1.61 -17.97 -13.27
CA GLU A 54 0.21 -18.37 -13.28
C GLU A 54 -0.22 -19.03 -11.94
N ALA A 55 0.73 -19.59 -11.19
CA ALA A 55 0.49 -20.19 -9.87
C ALA A 55 0.38 -19.16 -8.72
N GLU A 56 1.10 -18.04 -8.80
CA GLU A 56 1.07 -16.98 -7.77
C GLU A 56 0.04 -15.89 -8.08
N GLY A 57 -0.44 -15.82 -9.33
CA GLY A 57 -1.42 -14.84 -9.76
C GLY A 57 -0.83 -13.44 -9.94
N PRO A 58 -1.70 -12.43 -10.18
CA PRO A 58 -1.27 -11.06 -10.39
C PRO A 58 -0.80 -10.42 -9.09
N VAL A 59 0.41 -9.86 -9.11
CA VAL A 59 1.03 -9.18 -7.97
C VAL A 59 1.15 -7.68 -8.27
N ILE A 60 0.85 -6.85 -7.27
CA ILE A 60 1.04 -5.39 -7.33
C ILE A 60 2.39 -5.06 -6.72
N PHE A 61 3.17 -4.23 -7.40
CA PHE A 61 4.52 -3.86 -6.96
C PHE A 61 4.80 -2.38 -7.19
N VAL A 62 5.80 -1.86 -6.49
CA VAL A 62 6.25 -0.47 -6.61
C VAL A 62 7.08 -0.33 -7.89
N THR A 63 6.69 0.55 -8.80
CA THR A 63 7.46 0.83 -10.03
C THR A 63 8.33 2.07 -9.94
N GLY A 64 7.97 3.01 -9.08
CA GLY A 64 8.67 4.27 -8.95
C GLY A 64 8.51 4.86 -7.57
N VAL A 65 9.61 5.39 -7.05
CA VAL A 65 9.68 6.12 -5.78
C VAL A 65 10.33 7.47 -6.06
N ALA A 66 9.73 8.55 -5.58
CA ALA A 66 10.29 9.88 -5.73
C ALA A 66 11.52 10.06 -4.83
N ILE A 67 12.59 10.61 -5.42
CA ILE A 67 13.83 10.91 -4.71
C ILE A 67 13.58 11.99 -3.65
N GLY A 68 14.12 11.80 -2.45
CA GLY A 68 13.94 12.68 -1.30
C GLY A 68 12.56 12.58 -0.64
N SER A 69 11.78 11.53 -0.95
CA SER A 69 10.48 11.28 -0.31
C SER A 69 10.60 10.49 0.98
N GLU A 70 9.57 10.58 1.82
CA GLU A 70 9.45 9.76 3.04
C GLU A 70 9.48 8.26 2.72
N ALA A 71 8.97 7.85 1.56
CA ALA A 71 9.02 6.47 1.08
C ALA A 71 10.46 6.00 0.81
N GLU A 72 11.28 6.82 0.14
CA GLU A 72 12.69 6.51 -0.09
C GLU A 72 13.46 6.45 1.24
N ALA A 73 13.19 7.39 2.15
CA ALA A 73 13.82 7.42 3.47
C ALA A 73 13.45 6.19 4.33
N ALA A 74 12.26 5.62 4.13
CA ALA A 74 11.82 4.39 4.76
C ALA A 74 12.43 3.12 4.13
N GLY A 75 13.21 3.25 3.05
CA GLY A 75 13.82 2.12 2.35
C GLY A 75 12.93 1.46 1.30
N VAL A 76 11.83 2.12 0.90
CA VAL A 76 10.98 1.63 -0.19
C VAL A 76 11.74 1.78 -1.50
N THR A 77 11.83 0.68 -2.25
CA THR A 77 12.54 0.64 -3.54
C THR A 77 11.65 0.05 -4.64
N PRO A 78 11.84 0.47 -5.90
CA PRO A 78 11.15 -0.15 -7.02
C PRO A 78 11.42 -1.66 -7.10
N GLY A 79 10.37 -2.44 -7.37
CA GLY A 79 10.40 -3.90 -7.44
C GLY A 79 9.96 -4.61 -6.15
N GLN A 80 9.69 -3.86 -5.07
CA GLN A 80 9.07 -4.42 -3.87
C GLN A 80 7.58 -4.67 -4.09
N ARG A 81 7.09 -5.81 -3.60
CA ARG A 81 5.68 -6.20 -3.66
C ARG A 81 4.89 -5.44 -2.61
N LEU A 82 3.68 -5.04 -2.99
CA LEU A 82 2.71 -4.48 -2.06
C LEU A 82 1.95 -5.62 -1.36
N VAL A 83 1.99 -5.62 -0.03
CA VAL A 83 1.35 -6.65 0.81
C VAL A 83 0.01 -6.15 1.35
N ALA A 84 -0.02 -4.91 1.84
CA ALA A 84 -1.23 -4.32 2.38
C ALA A 84 -1.27 -2.80 2.19
N VAL A 85 -2.48 -2.26 2.22
CA VAL A 85 -2.75 -0.81 2.22
C VAL A 85 -3.79 -0.47 3.27
N SER A 86 -3.89 0.79 3.67
CA SER A 86 -4.99 1.23 4.53
C SER A 86 -6.34 0.96 3.85
N ASP A 87 -7.27 0.36 4.59
CA ASP A 87 -8.62 0.06 4.10
C ASP A 87 -9.39 1.37 3.86
N PRO A 88 -9.86 1.65 2.63
CA PRO A 88 -10.58 2.89 2.33
C PRO A 88 -11.96 2.99 3.01
N ILE A 89 -12.57 1.85 3.33
CA ILE A 89 -13.90 1.73 3.95
C ILE A 89 -13.77 1.81 5.48
N ASN A 90 -12.82 1.06 6.05
CA ASN A 90 -12.64 0.94 7.50
C ASN A 90 -11.46 1.81 7.98
N ASP A 91 -11.76 2.83 8.77
CA ASP A 91 -10.74 3.76 9.29
C ASP A 91 -9.85 3.08 10.34
N GLY A 92 -8.55 3.04 10.06
CA GLY A 92 -7.54 2.43 10.94
C GLY A 92 -7.34 0.93 10.75
N GLU A 93 -8.02 0.30 9.79
CA GLU A 93 -7.76 -1.09 9.41
C GLU A 93 -6.87 -1.17 8.16
N LEU A 94 -6.23 -2.33 8.00
CA LEU A 94 -5.38 -2.66 6.86
C LEU A 94 -6.09 -3.67 5.97
N TRP A 95 -6.08 -3.39 4.67
CA TRP A 95 -6.51 -4.30 3.63
C TRP A 95 -5.30 -5.04 3.08
N PHE A 96 -5.22 -6.33 3.39
CA PHE A 96 -4.22 -7.25 2.87
C PHE A 96 -4.58 -7.69 1.45
N LEU A 97 -3.60 -7.65 0.55
CA LEU A 97 -3.74 -8.00 -0.85
C LEU A 97 -3.38 -9.47 -1.06
N ASP A 98 -4.33 -10.27 -1.53
CA ASP A 98 -4.11 -11.69 -1.83
C ASP A 98 -3.75 -11.97 -3.30
N GLY A 99 -3.72 -10.93 -4.14
CA GLY A 99 -3.42 -11.01 -5.57
C GLY A 99 -4.66 -11.15 -6.46
N SER A 100 -5.85 -11.29 -5.87
CA SER A 100 -7.12 -11.23 -6.62
C SER A 100 -7.56 -9.79 -6.93
N GLU A 101 -6.96 -8.81 -6.26
CA GLU A 101 -7.38 -7.42 -6.33
C GLU A 101 -7.02 -6.75 -7.66
N ARG A 102 -7.87 -5.81 -8.07
CA ARG A 102 -7.56 -4.97 -9.23
C ARG A 102 -6.72 -3.79 -8.79
N LEU A 103 -5.66 -3.51 -9.55
CA LEU A 103 -4.81 -2.32 -9.37
C LEU A 103 -5.63 -1.03 -9.26
N ALA A 104 -6.71 -0.90 -10.03
CA ALA A 104 -7.59 0.26 -9.96
C ALA A 104 -8.21 0.47 -8.57
N PHE A 105 -8.61 -0.59 -7.86
CA PHE A 105 -9.16 -0.48 -6.51
C PHE A 105 -8.10 -0.19 -5.47
N VAL A 106 -6.89 -0.72 -5.62
CA VAL A 106 -5.76 -0.42 -4.72
C VAL A 106 -5.30 1.02 -4.89
N LEU A 107 -5.18 1.49 -6.14
CA LEU A 107 -4.90 2.90 -6.44
C LEU A 107 -6.04 3.79 -5.95
N ASP A 108 -7.30 3.36 -6.10
CA ASP A 108 -8.43 4.09 -5.54
C ASP A 108 -8.35 4.14 -4.01
N ALA A 109 -7.97 3.07 -3.31
CA ALA A 109 -7.77 3.10 -1.86
C ALA A 109 -6.71 4.14 -1.44
N ILE A 110 -5.57 4.15 -2.14
CA ILE A 110 -4.49 5.12 -1.90
C ILE A 110 -4.92 6.55 -2.26
N ARG A 111 -5.74 6.72 -3.32
CA ARG A 111 -6.19 8.05 -3.78
C ARG A 111 -7.39 8.60 -3.01
N SER A 112 -8.33 7.73 -2.64
CA SER A 112 -9.60 7.97 -1.93
C SER A 112 -9.39 8.15 -0.43
N ALA A 113 -8.22 7.76 0.07
CA ALA A 113 -7.69 8.26 1.34
C ALA A 113 -7.57 9.80 1.40
N GLN A 114 -8.02 10.56 0.39
CA GLN A 114 -8.09 12.03 0.36
C GLN A 114 -8.86 12.64 1.54
N ASN A 115 -9.75 11.88 2.18
CA ASN A 115 -10.44 12.31 3.41
C ASN A 115 -9.65 11.98 4.70
N ARG A 116 -8.49 11.32 4.59
CA ARG A 116 -7.60 10.96 5.69
C ARG A 116 -6.28 11.71 5.58
N PRO A 117 -5.73 12.21 6.70
CA PRO A 117 -4.45 12.91 6.69
C PRO A 117 -3.27 11.98 6.38
N GLU A 118 -3.38 10.70 6.74
CA GLU A 118 -2.32 9.70 6.70
C GLU A 118 -2.85 8.40 6.08
N THR A 119 -1.97 7.69 5.38
CA THR A 119 -2.23 6.36 4.83
C THR A 119 -1.05 5.44 5.13
N THR A 120 -1.35 4.20 5.46
CA THR A 120 -0.34 3.16 5.73
C THR A 120 -0.23 2.26 4.51
N ILE A 121 1.00 2.00 4.07
CA ILE A 121 1.34 1.15 2.94
C ILE A 121 2.38 0.15 3.44
N ILE A 122 2.11 -1.14 3.27
CA ILE A 122 3.03 -2.21 3.69
C ILE A 122 3.57 -2.89 2.44
N VAL A 123 4.89 -2.85 2.28
CA VAL A 123 5.60 -3.48 1.16
C VAL A 123 6.55 -4.56 1.67
N GLU A 124 6.90 -5.53 0.83
CA GLU A 124 7.99 -6.47 1.13
C GLU A 124 9.33 -5.72 1.16
N THR A 125 10.19 -6.09 2.10
CA THR A 125 11.57 -5.59 2.23
C THR A 125 12.42 -6.14 1.09
N GLU A 126 12.19 -7.40 0.71
CA GLU A 126 12.87 -8.04 -0.41
C GLU A 126 12.29 -7.59 -1.76
N VAL A 127 13.18 -7.33 -2.71
CA VAL A 127 12.80 -6.99 -4.08
C VAL A 127 12.43 -8.29 -4.80
N SER A 128 11.17 -8.69 -4.67
CA SER A 128 10.62 -9.90 -5.29
C SER A 128 10.42 -9.75 -6.80
N ILE A 129 10.26 -8.52 -7.29
CA ILE A 129 9.91 -8.22 -8.69
C ILE A 129 11.06 -7.48 -9.38
N THR A 130 11.84 -8.20 -10.18
CA THR A 130 12.90 -7.59 -10.99
C THR A 130 12.35 -7.03 -12.31
N LYS A 131 13.04 -6.03 -12.87
CA LYS A 131 12.70 -5.46 -14.18
C LYS A 131 12.65 -6.54 -15.27
N GLU A 132 13.57 -7.51 -15.24
CA GLU A 132 13.59 -8.63 -16.19
C GLU A 132 12.34 -9.53 -16.09
N LEU A 133 11.79 -9.75 -14.89
CA LEU A 133 10.54 -10.49 -14.71
C LEU A 133 9.36 -9.70 -15.27
N VAL A 134 9.33 -8.39 -15.07
CA VAL A 134 8.29 -7.51 -15.62
C VAL A 134 8.35 -7.47 -17.14
N ASP A 135 9.53 -7.31 -17.72
CA ASP A 135 9.73 -7.28 -19.18
C ASP A 135 9.32 -8.61 -19.82
N ARG A 136 9.69 -9.75 -19.19
CA ARG A 136 9.26 -11.09 -19.62
C ARG A 136 7.74 -11.28 -19.52
N ALA A 137 7.13 -10.89 -18.40
CA ALA A 137 5.69 -11.04 -18.19
C ALA A 137 4.85 -10.13 -19.11
N ARG A 138 5.40 -8.98 -19.51
CA ARG A 138 4.76 -8.08 -20.49
C ARG A 138 4.96 -8.52 -21.94
N GLY A 139 5.72 -9.59 -22.18
CA GLY A 139 6.01 -10.05 -23.53
C GLY A 139 6.80 -9.02 -24.33
N VAL A 140 7.60 -8.19 -23.67
CA VAL A 140 8.62 -7.38 -24.37
C VAL A 140 9.76 -8.34 -24.73
N ASP A 141 9.48 -9.25 -25.66
CA ASP A 141 10.52 -9.89 -26.44
C ASP A 141 11.31 -8.74 -27.07
N THR A 142 12.58 -8.66 -26.68
CA THR A 142 13.56 -7.67 -27.10
C THR A 142 13.88 -7.75 -28.60
N GLU A 143 13.00 -8.36 -29.41
CA GLU A 143 13.08 -8.43 -30.87
C GLU A 143 12.50 -7.18 -31.55
N GLU A 144 11.41 -6.59 -31.03
CA GLU A 144 10.79 -5.43 -31.69
C GLU A 144 11.59 -4.13 -31.45
N GLU A 145 12.16 -3.94 -30.26
CA GLU A 145 13.00 -2.77 -29.96
C GLU A 145 14.37 -2.84 -30.67
N ALA A 146 14.92 -4.05 -30.86
CA ALA A 146 16.10 -4.26 -31.70
C ALA A 146 15.82 -4.02 -33.20
N ARG A 147 14.62 -4.40 -33.69
CA ARG A 147 14.19 -4.08 -35.07
C ARG A 147 13.93 -2.60 -35.29
N ALA A 148 13.35 -1.91 -34.30
CA ALA A 148 13.08 -0.47 -34.37
C ALA A 148 14.37 0.38 -34.30
N ALA A 149 15.39 -0.08 -33.57
CA ALA A 149 16.72 0.55 -33.56
C ALA A 149 17.51 0.29 -34.86
N ALA A 150 17.42 -0.91 -35.44
CA ALA A 150 18.10 -1.25 -36.69
C ALA A 150 17.47 -0.60 -37.95
N ALA A 151 16.19 -0.25 -37.92
CA ALA A 151 15.50 0.41 -39.03
C ALA A 151 15.74 1.93 -39.12
N LYS A 152 16.44 2.52 -38.14
CA LYS A 152 16.82 3.95 -38.11
C LYS A 152 18.32 4.22 -38.30
N ALA A 153 19.12 3.17 -38.56
CA ALA A 153 20.55 3.27 -38.86
C ALA A 153 20.85 3.14 -40.35
#